data_AF-A0A962WEZ6-F1
#
_entry.id   AF-A0A962WEZ6-F1
#
_cell.length_a   1.000
_cell.length_b   1.000
_cell.length_c   1.000
_cell.angle_alpha   90.00
_cell.angle_beta   90.00
_cell.angle_gamma   90.00
#
_symmetry.space_group_name_H-M   'P 1'
#
loop_
_entity.id
_entity.type
_entity.pdbx_description
1 polymer ?
#
loop_
_entity_poly.entity_id
_entity_poly.type
_entity_poly.pdbx_seq_one_letter_code
_entity_poly.pdbx_strand_id
1 'polypeptide(L)'
;MNPDQPEKPGNTDDARNLSHEYPELKPGAIAGNDAGVSGRWSDRLRARRQQAKAPADPVVEGKLTRVVGLTMEAQGCSASLGSRVQVETEGGGFVEAEVVGFSGERLLLMPV
;
A
#
# COMPACT_ATOMS: atom_id res chain seq x y z
N MET A 1 43.23 52.76 -21.14
CA MET A 1 44.29 52.54 -20.14
C MET A 1 43.60 52.37 -18.80
N ASN A 2 43.89 51.26 -18.12
CA ASN A 2 43.27 50.69 -16.90
C ASN A 2 41.88 50.04 -17.03
N PRO A 3 41.61 48.93 -16.31
CA PRO A 3 41.22 47.67 -16.92
C PRO A 3 39.85 47.20 -16.42
N ASP A 4 39.09 46.64 -17.34
CA ASP A 4 37.86 45.92 -17.07
C ASP A 4 38.23 44.49 -16.65
N GLN A 5 38.20 44.21 -15.34
CA GLN A 5 38.24 42.84 -14.81
C GLN A 5 37.03 42.65 -13.88
N PRO A 6 36.04 41.83 -14.25
CA PRO A 6 34.96 41.46 -13.36
C PRO A 6 35.50 40.58 -12.24
N GLU A 7 35.21 40.97 -11.00
CA GLU A 7 35.55 40.19 -9.82
C GLU A 7 34.89 38.80 -9.91
N LYS A 8 35.72 37.76 -9.79
CA LYS A 8 35.30 36.36 -9.88
C LYS A 8 34.35 36.01 -8.72
N PRO A 9 33.28 35.24 -8.96
CA PRO A 9 32.42 34.75 -7.90
C PRO A 9 33.21 33.89 -6.91
N GLY A 10 32.96 34.13 -5.62
CA GLY A 10 33.66 33.56 -4.49
C GLY A 10 33.80 32.05 -4.54
N ASN A 11 35.02 31.61 -4.24
CA ASN A 11 35.47 30.23 -4.19
C ASN A 11 34.74 29.41 -3.12
N THR A 12 34.08 28.34 -3.56
CA THR A 12 34.01 26.98 -2.98
C THR A 12 34.75 26.77 -1.65
N ASP A 13 34.10 26.97 -0.49
CA ASP A 13 34.42 26.25 0.76
C ASP A 13 33.36 26.33 1.90
N ASP A 14 32.07 26.54 1.60
CA ASP A 14 31.01 26.66 2.65
C ASP A 14 30.45 25.31 3.15
N ALA A 15 31.17 24.20 2.95
CA ALA A 15 30.76 22.87 3.39
C ALA A 15 31.15 22.52 4.84
N ARG A 16 31.42 23.51 5.71
CA ARG A 16 31.92 23.26 7.08
C ARG A 16 31.01 23.75 8.22
N ASN A 17 29.74 24.04 7.99
CA ASN A 17 28.84 24.41 9.10
C ASN A 17 27.39 23.89 8.99
N LEU A 18 27.23 22.61 8.62
CA LEU A 18 25.96 21.88 8.71
C LEU A 18 25.98 20.84 9.83
N SER A 19 26.52 21.22 10.98
CA SER A 19 25.98 20.76 12.27
C SER A 19 24.71 21.56 12.58
N HIS A 20 23.72 21.49 11.68
CA HIS A 20 22.34 21.71 12.09
C HIS A 20 21.99 20.49 12.93
N GLU A 21 22.27 20.63 14.22
CA GLU A 21 21.77 19.77 15.27
C GLU A 21 20.24 19.83 15.15
N TYR A 22 19.66 18.85 14.44
CA TYR A 22 18.22 18.67 14.42
C TYR A 22 17.83 18.49 15.88
N PRO A 23 17.08 19.43 16.48
CA PRO A 23 16.72 19.28 17.88
C PRO A 23 15.97 17.97 17.99
N GLU A 24 16.42 17.08 18.86
CA GLU A 24 15.66 15.89 19.21
C GLU A 24 14.24 16.36 19.53
N LEU A 25 13.29 15.98 18.68
CA LEU A 25 11.88 16.29 18.88
C LEU A 25 11.47 15.65 20.21
N LYS A 26 11.52 16.43 21.29
CA LYS A 26 11.01 15.98 22.58
C LYS A 26 9.53 15.64 22.38
N PRO A 27 9.09 14.42 22.71
CA PRO A 27 7.70 14.05 22.58
C PRO A 27 6.87 14.96 23.49
N GLY A 28 6.14 15.92 22.91
CA GLY A 28 5.23 16.81 23.65
C GLY A 28 5.22 18.30 23.28
N ALA A 29 6.01 18.77 22.30
CA ALA A 29 6.03 20.20 21.94
C ALA A 29 4.88 20.63 21.00
N ILE A 30 3.63 20.49 21.46
CA ILE A 30 2.44 21.19 20.94
C ILE A 30 1.45 21.33 22.11
N ALA A 31 1.50 22.47 22.79
CA ALA A 31 0.62 22.78 23.91
C ALA A 31 -0.58 23.61 23.43
N GLY A 32 -1.71 22.95 23.24
CA GLY A 32 -3.00 23.59 22.97
C GLY A 32 -4.10 22.55 22.74
N ASN A 33 -4.66 21.94 23.78
CA ASN A 33 -5.68 20.86 23.71
C ASN A 33 -5.27 19.58 22.92
N ASP A 34 -4.09 19.58 22.29
CA ASP A 34 -3.56 18.56 21.40
C ASP A 34 -2.79 17.43 22.10
N ALA A 35 -2.48 17.55 23.39
CA ALA A 35 -1.70 16.52 24.10
C ALA A 35 -2.45 15.17 24.15
N GLY A 36 -3.78 15.21 24.33
CA GLY A 36 -4.62 14.00 24.29
C GLY A 36 -4.87 13.48 22.89
N VAL A 37 -4.89 14.35 21.88
CA VAL A 37 -5.07 13.99 20.47
C VAL A 37 -3.75 13.40 19.95
N SER A 38 -2.65 14.12 20.01
CA SER A 38 -1.32 13.69 19.56
C SER A 38 -0.83 12.41 20.23
N GLY A 39 -1.08 12.22 21.54
CA GLY A 39 -0.80 10.94 22.20
C GLY A 39 -1.63 9.79 21.61
N ARG A 40 -2.94 10.00 21.46
CA ARG A 40 -3.87 8.99 20.93
C ARG A 40 -3.61 8.66 19.45
N TRP A 41 -3.21 9.63 18.65
CA TRP A 41 -2.78 9.43 17.26
C TRP A 41 -1.44 8.67 17.20
N SER A 42 -0.48 9.02 18.06
CA SER A 42 0.80 8.33 18.15
C SER A 42 0.64 6.86 18.54
N ASP A 43 -0.24 6.57 19.50
CA ASP A 43 -0.54 5.19 19.93
C ASP A 43 -1.24 4.39 18.82
N ARG A 44 -2.21 4.99 18.12
CA ARG A 44 -2.89 4.37 16.98
C ARG A 44 -1.94 4.05 15.84
N LEU A 45 -1.05 4.99 15.48
CA LEU A 45 -0.07 4.77 14.43
C LEU A 45 0.95 3.70 14.82
N ARG A 46 1.37 3.66 16.10
CA ARG A 46 2.27 2.61 16.61
C ARG A 46 1.62 1.22 16.52
N ALA A 47 0.35 1.10 16.93
CA ALA A 47 -0.40 -0.15 16.82
C ALA A 47 -0.57 -0.60 15.35
N ARG A 48 -0.93 0.31 14.44
CA ARG A 48 -1.07 0.00 13.01
C ARG A 48 0.26 -0.36 12.36
N ARG A 49 1.36 0.29 12.75
CA ARG A 49 2.71 -0.03 12.27
C ARG A 49 3.17 -1.41 12.73
N GLN A 50 2.78 -1.84 13.94
CA GLN A 50 3.05 -3.20 14.42
C GLN A 50 2.26 -4.25 13.62
N GLN A 51 0.99 -3.97 13.31
CA GLN A 51 0.17 -4.85 12.46
C GLN A 51 0.70 -4.91 11.02
N ALA A 52 1.10 -3.78 10.44
CA ALA A 52 1.64 -3.72 9.08
C ALA A 52 3.04 -4.34 8.93
N LYS A 53 3.75 -4.60 10.04
CA LYS A 53 5.02 -5.34 10.03
C LYS A 53 4.83 -6.85 9.88
N ALA A 54 3.61 -7.36 10.08
CA ALA A 54 3.33 -8.75 9.75
C ALA A 54 3.43 -8.92 8.22
N PRO A 55 4.12 -9.93 7.71
CA PRO A 55 4.07 -10.25 6.29
C PRO A 55 2.62 -10.53 5.91
N ALA A 56 2.12 -9.82 4.90
CA ALA A 56 0.83 -10.16 4.31
C ALA A 56 0.97 -11.50 3.59
N ASP A 57 -0.03 -12.37 3.74
CA ASP A 57 -0.11 -13.56 2.91
C ASP A 57 -0.23 -13.13 1.44
N PRO A 58 0.40 -13.88 0.51
CA PRO A 58 0.26 -13.59 -0.90
C PRO A 58 -1.21 -13.67 -1.32
N VAL A 59 -1.64 -12.77 -2.19
CA VAL A 59 -2.96 -12.85 -2.81
C VAL A 59 -2.98 -14.11 -3.68
N VAL A 60 -3.98 -14.97 -3.44
CA VAL A 60 -4.19 -16.18 -4.24
C VAL A 60 -5.09 -15.82 -5.41
N GLU A 61 -4.59 -16.01 -6.62
CA GLU A 61 -5.26 -15.67 -7.86
C GLU A 61 -5.35 -16.88 -8.77
N GLY A 62 -6.38 -16.91 -9.62
CA GLY A 62 -6.55 -17.95 -10.61
C GLY A 62 -6.89 -17.35 -11.97
N LYS A 63 -7.20 -18.22 -12.93
CA LYS A 63 -7.61 -17.82 -14.27
C LYS A 63 -8.94 -18.46 -14.63
N LEU A 64 -9.85 -17.66 -15.17
CA LEU A 64 -11.04 -18.17 -15.85
C LEU A 64 -10.63 -18.95 -17.11
N THR A 65 -11.04 -20.21 -17.16
CA THR A 65 -10.76 -21.14 -18.26
C THR A 65 -11.95 -21.34 -19.18
N ARG A 66 -13.17 -21.12 -18.66
CA ARG A 66 -14.41 -21.28 -19.41
C ARG A 66 -15.51 -20.41 -18.81
N VAL A 67 -16.35 -19.86 -19.67
CA VAL A 67 -17.57 -19.14 -19.31
C VAL A 67 -18.70 -19.64 -20.21
N VAL A 68 -19.82 -20.06 -19.63
CA VAL A 68 -21.03 -20.45 -20.36
C VAL A 68 -22.24 -19.90 -19.61
N GLY A 69 -22.93 -18.92 -20.20
CA GLY A 69 -24.06 -18.26 -19.54
C GLY A 69 -23.63 -17.62 -18.22
N LEU A 70 -24.23 -18.06 -17.12
CA LEU A 70 -23.91 -17.61 -15.76
C LEU A 70 -22.89 -18.49 -15.04
N THR A 71 -22.42 -19.58 -15.64
CA THR A 71 -21.48 -20.50 -14.98
C THR A 71 -20.08 -20.32 -15.53
N MET A 72 -19.10 -20.28 -14.62
CA MET A 72 -17.70 -20.05 -14.93
C MET A 72 -16.81 -21.15 -14.33
N GLU A 73 -15.72 -21.49 -15.00
CA GLU A 73 -14.70 -22.42 -14.48
C GLU A 73 -13.38 -21.67 -14.26
N ALA A 74 -12.83 -21.73 -13.05
CA ALA A 74 -11.54 -21.15 -12.70
C ALA A 74 -10.53 -22.22 -12.28
N GLN A 75 -9.25 -22.01 -12.59
CA GLN A 75 -8.15 -22.87 -12.14
C GLN A 75 -7.01 -22.03 -11.54
N GLY A 76 -6.12 -22.66 -10.78
CA GLY A 76 -4.94 -22.01 -10.20
C GLY A 76 -5.20 -21.31 -8.86
N CYS A 77 -6.43 -21.36 -8.36
CA CYS A 77 -6.80 -20.91 -7.02
C CYS A 77 -7.71 -21.94 -6.35
N SER A 78 -7.73 -21.92 -5.02
CA SER A 78 -8.55 -22.80 -4.20
C SER A 78 -9.40 -21.96 -3.25
N ALA A 79 -10.68 -22.26 -3.18
CA ALA A 79 -11.63 -21.64 -2.27
C ALA A 79 -12.69 -22.67 -1.86
N SER A 80 -13.30 -22.50 -0.68
CA SER A 80 -14.35 -23.39 -0.21
C SER A 80 -15.66 -23.19 -0.98
N LEU A 81 -16.53 -24.19 -0.97
CA LEU A 81 -17.90 -24.07 -1.46
C LEU A 81 -18.62 -22.91 -0.72
N GLY A 82 -19.33 -22.07 -1.46
CA GLY A 82 -20.00 -20.88 -0.94
C GLY A 82 -19.09 -19.68 -0.66
N SER A 83 -17.78 -19.80 -0.92
CA SER A 83 -16.88 -18.64 -0.82
C SER A 83 -17.25 -17.59 -1.85
N ARG A 84 -17.27 -16.33 -1.41
CA ARG A 84 -17.28 -15.18 -2.31
C ARG A 84 -15.90 -14.98 -2.90
N VAL A 85 -15.86 -14.81 -4.21
CA VAL A 85 -14.66 -14.55 -4.98
C VAL A 85 -14.90 -13.39 -5.92
N GLN A 86 -13.83 -12.72 -6.31
CA GLN A 86 -13.88 -11.62 -7.27
C GLN A 86 -13.31 -12.08 -8.60
N VAL A 87 -14.05 -11.80 -9.66
CA VAL A 87 -13.62 -12.03 -11.04
C VAL A 87 -13.26 -10.70 -11.65
N GLU A 88 -11.98 -10.52 -11.99
CA GLU A 88 -11.52 -9.33 -12.70
C GLU A 88 -12.07 -9.29 -14.13
N THR A 89 -12.49 -8.10 -14.55
CA THR A 89 -12.96 -7.80 -15.90
C THR A 89 -11.88 -7.06 -16.68
N GLU A 90 -11.94 -7.10 -18.00
CA GLU A 90 -10.96 -6.42 -18.88
C GLU A 90 -10.82 -4.91 -18.60
N GLY A 91 -11.85 -4.27 -18.05
CA GLY A 91 -11.83 -2.86 -17.65
C GLY A 91 -11.21 -2.56 -16.28
N GLY A 92 -10.65 -3.56 -15.59
CA GLY A 92 -10.11 -3.43 -14.23
C GLY A 92 -11.18 -3.35 -13.14
N GLY A 93 -12.45 -3.61 -13.49
CA GLY A 93 -13.54 -3.79 -12.52
C GLY A 93 -13.64 -5.23 -12.05
N PHE A 94 -14.43 -5.49 -11.01
CA PHE A 94 -14.66 -6.82 -10.46
C PHE A 94 -16.13 -7.19 -10.49
N VAL A 95 -16.42 -8.46 -10.75
CA VAL A 95 -17.72 -9.10 -10.57
C VAL A 95 -17.63 -10.03 -9.38
N GLU A 96 -18.56 -9.90 -8.44
CA GLU A 96 -18.70 -10.86 -7.33
C GLU A 96 -19.26 -12.17 -7.85
N ALA A 97 -18.67 -13.27 -7.39
CA ALA A 97 -19.14 -14.61 -7.69
C ALA A 97 -19.05 -15.51 -6.46
N GLU A 98 -19.78 -16.61 -6.51
CA GLU A 98 -19.79 -17.63 -5.47
C GLU A 98 -19.27 -18.95 -6.03
N VAL A 99 -18.47 -19.68 -5.24
CA VAL A 99 -18.07 -21.05 -5.55
C VAL A 99 -19.28 -21.96 -5.37
N VAL A 100 -19.83 -22.48 -6.47
CA VAL A 100 -20.99 -23.37 -6.48
C VAL A 100 -20.63 -24.85 -6.62
N GLY A 101 -19.35 -25.16 -6.88
CA GLY A 101 -18.90 -26.53 -6.97
C GLY A 101 -17.47 -26.66 -7.46
N PHE A 102 -17.09 -27.89 -7.80
CA PHE A 102 -15.75 -28.26 -8.24
C PHE A 102 -15.85 -29.25 -9.41
N SER A 103 -14.87 -29.20 -10.31
CA SER A 103 -14.69 -30.19 -11.38
C SER A 103 -13.20 -30.52 -11.54
N GLY A 104 -12.76 -31.60 -10.89
CA GLY A 104 -11.33 -31.88 -10.72
C GLY A 104 -10.67 -30.76 -9.93
N GLU A 105 -9.59 -30.18 -10.47
CA GLU A 105 -8.84 -29.06 -9.87
C GLU A 105 -9.44 -27.67 -10.18
N ARG A 106 -10.65 -27.61 -10.76
CA ARG A 106 -11.31 -26.37 -11.15
C ARG A 106 -12.42 -25.99 -10.18
N LEU A 107 -12.50 -24.71 -9.87
CA LEU A 107 -13.65 -24.11 -9.19
C LEU A 107 -14.76 -23.84 -10.21
N LEU A 108 -15.99 -24.19 -9.86
CA LEU A 108 -17.20 -23.78 -10.58
C LEU A 108 -17.79 -22.56 -9.87
N LEU A 109 -17.98 -21.47 -10.59
CA LEU A 109 -18.40 -20.19 -10.04
C LEU A 109 -19.71 -19.72 -10.70
N MET A 110 -20.49 -18.93 -9.97
CA MET A 110 -21.65 -18.19 -10.50
C MET A 110 -21.62 -16.73 -10.01
N PRO A 111 -21.96 -15.74 -10.86
CA PRO A 111 -22.09 -14.35 -10.44
C PRO A 111 -23.30 -14.20 -9.51
N VAL A 112 -23.18 -13.29 -8.55
CA VAL A 112 -24.22 -12.96 -7.55
C VAL A 112 -24.67 -11.50 -7.63
#